data_AF-A0A952AJ78-F1
#
_entry.id   AF-A0A952AJ78-F1
#
_cell.length_a   1.000
_cell.length_b   1.000
_cell.length_c   1.000
_cell.angle_alpha   90.00
_cell.angle_beta   90.00
_cell.angle_gamma   90.00
#
_symmetry.space_group_name_H-M   'P 1'
#
loop_
_entity.id
_entity.type
_entity.pdbx_description
1 polymer ?
#
loop_
_entity_poly.entity_id
_entity_poly.type
_entity_poly.pdbx_seq_one_letter_code
_entity_poly.pdbx_strand_id
1 'polypeptide(L)'
;LNELHKRNLKLGKQRKDEYVNRLIEFQQKGGSAEGRMLDQLLTMALIEARSCERFKRLSDNLNDAYLRNFYRRFMESEAGHYTLFIDLAETYIDVKIVRKRWKEWLIYEAAVMKQLELRGDRIH
;
A
#
# COMPACT_ATOMS: atom_id res chain seq x y z
N LEU A 1 14.85 11.25 -0.89
CA LEU A 1 16.19 11.44 -1.49
C LEU A 1 17.24 11.93 -0.49
N ASN A 2 16.93 12.94 0.34
CA ASN A 2 17.88 13.46 1.36
C ASN A 2 18.50 12.38 2.25
N GLU A 3 17.74 11.37 2.67
CA GLU A 3 18.26 10.26 3.48
C GLU A 3 19.29 9.38 2.78
N LEU A 4 19.22 9.27 1.45
CA LEU A 4 20.24 8.57 0.66
C LEU A 4 21.53 9.40 0.60
N HIS A 5 21.42 10.69 0.33
CA HIS A 5 22.57 11.61 0.26
C HIS A 5 23.32 11.68 1.60
N LYS A 6 22.61 11.79 2.72
CA LYS A 6 23.21 11.76 4.07
C LYS A 6 24.04 10.50 4.35
N ARG A 7 23.72 9.39 3.68
CA ARG A 7 24.39 8.08 3.83
C ARG A 7 25.33 7.74 2.66
N ASN A 8 25.59 8.71 1.78
CA ASN A 8 26.40 8.53 0.57
C ASN A 8 25.91 7.37 -0.33
N LEU A 9 24.59 7.16 -0.37
CA LEU A 9 23.94 6.15 -1.21
C LEU A 9 23.42 6.79 -2.51
N LYS A 10 23.45 6.03 -3.61
CA LYS A 10 22.93 6.44 -4.92
C LYS A 10 21.56 5.84 -5.17
N LEU A 11 20.68 6.58 -5.85
CA LEU A 11 19.41 6.05 -6.32
C LEU A 11 19.67 5.02 -7.42
N GLY A 12 19.27 3.77 -7.18
CA GLY A 12 19.39 2.67 -8.15
C GLY A 12 18.29 2.68 -9.21
N LYS A 13 18.37 1.74 -10.15
CA LYS A 13 17.30 1.49 -11.13
C LYS A 13 16.00 1.07 -10.42
N GLN A 14 14.86 1.50 -10.95
CA GLN A 14 13.56 1.07 -10.48
C GLN A 14 13.43 -0.45 -10.63
N ARG A 15 13.05 -1.12 -9.56
CA ARG A 15 12.81 -2.57 -9.52
C ARG A 15 11.32 -2.85 -9.70
N LYS A 16 10.97 -3.96 -10.35
CA LYS A 16 9.58 -4.41 -10.48
C LYS A 16 9.00 -4.71 -9.10
N ASP A 17 7.79 -4.25 -8.81
CA ASP A 17 7.08 -4.53 -7.56
C ASP A 17 6.08 -5.67 -7.78
N GLU A 18 6.42 -6.85 -7.28
CA GLU A 18 5.62 -8.07 -7.49
C GLU A 18 4.28 -7.98 -6.77
N TYR A 19 4.25 -7.39 -5.57
CA TYR A 19 3.02 -7.16 -4.83
C TYR A 19 2.05 -6.28 -5.61
N VAL A 20 2.51 -5.11 -6.06
CA VAL A 20 1.66 -4.17 -6.83
C VAL A 20 1.20 -4.79 -8.14
N ASN A 21 2.06 -5.53 -8.84
CA ASN A 21 1.69 -6.21 -10.08
C ASN A 21 0.55 -7.23 -9.85
N ARG A 22 0.60 -8.01 -8.78
CA ARG A 22 -0.48 -8.94 -8.41
C ARG A 22 -1.79 -8.21 -8.11
N LEU A 23 -1.73 -7.10 -7.39
CA LEU A 23 -2.93 -6.30 -7.16
C LEU A 23 -3.50 -5.77 -8.48
N ILE A 24 -2.66 -5.25 -9.37
CA ILE A 24 -3.08 -4.80 -10.70
C ILE A 24 -3.75 -5.93 -11.49
N GLU A 25 -3.28 -7.17 -11.39
CA GLU A 25 -3.91 -8.33 -12.05
C GLU A 25 -5.33 -8.60 -11.54
N PHE A 26 -5.61 -8.37 -10.26
CA PHE A 26 -6.94 -8.59 -9.66
C PHE A 26 -7.95 -7.47 -9.96
N GLN A 27 -7.49 -6.30 -10.39
CA GLN A 27 -8.36 -5.21 -10.82
C GLN A 27 -9.25 -5.62 -12.00
N GLN A 28 -10.49 -5.17 -11.97
CA GLN A 28 -11.44 -5.28 -13.06
C GLN A 28 -10.86 -4.62 -14.35
N LYS A 29 -10.71 -5.40 -15.42
CA LYS A 29 -10.19 -4.94 -16.72
C LYS A 29 -11.27 -4.47 -17.70
N GLY A 30 -12.54 -4.75 -17.43
CA GLY A 30 -13.70 -4.42 -18.28
C GLY A 30 -14.87 -3.82 -17.50
N GLY A 31 -16.10 -4.06 -17.95
CA GLY A 31 -17.33 -3.66 -17.23
C GLY A 31 -17.58 -2.14 -17.14
N SER A 32 -18.23 -1.69 -16.07
CA SER A 32 -18.58 -0.27 -15.88
C SER A 32 -17.35 0.58 -15.53
N ALA A 33 -17.39 1.86 -15.90
CA ALA A 33 -16.36 2.83 -15.52
C ALA A 33 -16.28 2.99 -13.99
N GLU A 34 -17.43 2.98 -13.32
CA GLU A 34 -17.55 3.03 -11.86
C GLU A 34 -16.84 1.86 -11.18
N GLY A 35 -17.02 0.62 -11.67
CA GLY A 35 -16.36 -0.56 -11.09
C GLY A 35 -14.83 -0.51 -11.25
N ARG A 36 -14.33 0.03 -12.36
CA ARG A 36 -12.89 0.23 -12.56
C ARG A 36 -12.33 1.32 -11.64
N MET A 37 -13.05 2.43 -11.49
CA MET A 37 -12.68 3.49 -10.55
C MET A 37 -12.63 2.96 -9.11
N LEU A 38 -13.64 2.17 -8.71
CA LEU A 38 -13.67 1.50 -7.40
C LEU A 38 -12.39 0.68 -7.18
N ASP A 39 -12.06 -0.21 -8.11
CA ASP A 39 -10.88 -1.08 -7.97
C ASP A 39 -9.57 -0.29 -7.94
N GLN A 40 -9.47 0.81 -8.67
CA GLN A 40 -8.30 1.70 -8.61
C GLN A 40 -8.16 2.32 -7.21
N LEU A 41 -9.24 2.88 -6.66
CA LEU A 41 -9.24 3.48 -5.32
C LEU A 41 -8.92 2.44 -4.23
N LEU A 42 -9.54 1.27 -4.28
CA LEU A 42 -9.29 0.20 -3.32
C LEU A 42 -7.86 -0.36 -3.44
N THR A 43 -7.31 -0.43 -4.65
CA THR A 43 -5.90 -0.84 -4.82
C THR A 43 -4.95 0.17 -4.17
N MET A 44 -5.20 1.47 -4.36
CA MET A 44 -4.39 2.51 -3.69
C MET A 44 -4.52 2.40 -2.17
N ALA A 45 -5.74 2.22 -1.65
CA ALA A 45 -5.97 2.02 -0.22
C ALA A 45 -5.17 0.83 0.35
N LEU A 46 -5.10 -0.31 -0.37
CA LEU A 46 -4.32 -1.48 0.05
C LEU A 46 -2.82 -1.20 0.09
N ILE A 47 -2.29 -0.49 -0.90
CA ILE A 47 -0.86 -0.16 -0.97
C ILE A 47 -0.48 0.72 0.23
N GLU A 48 -1.24 1.78 0.48
CA GLU A 48 -1.01 2.68 1.62
C GLU A 48 -1.18 1.94 2.96
N ALA A 49 -2.20 1.08 3.10
CA ALA A 49 -2.39 0.28 4.31
C ALA A 49 -1.21 -0.67 4.59
N ARG A 50 -0.67 -1.30 3.54
CA ARG A 50 0.49 -2.20 3.65
C ARG A 50 1.78 -1.42 3.96
N SER A 51 1.98 -0.27 3.34
CA SER A 51 3.06 0.67 3.68
C SER A 51 2.98 1.11 5.14
N CYS A 52 1.80 1.50 5.61
CA CYS A 52 1.54 1.88 6.99
C CYS A 52 1.94 0.76 7.97
N GLU A 53 1.52 -0.48 7.73
CA GLU A 53 1.89 -1.62 8.59
C GLU A 53 3.42 -1.82 8.64
N ARG A 54 4.10 -1.76 7.49
CA ARG A 54 5.54 -2.00 7.43
C ARG A 54 6.33 -0.86 8.03
N PHE A 55 5.94 0.40 7.81
CA PHE A 55 6.56 1.55 8.47
C PHE A 55 6.35 1.52 9.98
N LYS A 56 5.17 1.08 10.46
CA LYS A 56 4.96 0.85 11.90
C LYS A 56 5.98 -0.14 12.45
N ARG A 57 6.12 -1.32 11.82
CA ARG A 57 7.10 -2.35 12.23
C ARG A 57 8.54 -1.81 12.22
N LEU A 58 8.92 -1.03 11.22
CA LEU A 58 10.24 -0.39 11.19
C LEU A 58 10.40 0.63 12.32
N SER A 59 9.40 1.48 12.56
CA SER A 59 9.44 2.49 13.62
C SER A 59 9.51 1.90 15.03
N ASP A 60 8.97 0.70 15.23
CA ASP A 60 8.93 0.03 16.52
C ASP A 60 10.23 -0.74 16.81
N ASN A 61 10.88 -1.30 15.77
CA ASN A 61 11.95 -2.30 15.94
C ASN A 61 13.35 -1.86 15.48
N LEU A 62 13.51 -0.70 14.84
CA LEU A 62 14.85 -0.23 14.46
C LEU A 62 15.66 0.22 15.67
N ASN A 63 16.97 -0.06 15.67
CA ASN A 63 17.88 0.40 16.74
C ASN A 63 18.20 1.89 16.65
N ASP A 64 18.15 2.47 15.44
CA ASP A 64 18.43 3.88 15.19
C ASP A 64 17.20 4.75 15.52
N ALA A 65 17.29 5.53 16.60
CA ALA A 65 16.22 6.40 17.06
C ALA A 65 15.78 7.47 16.03
N TYR A 66 16.73 7.98 15.23
CA TYR A 66 16.41 8.92 14.17
C TYR A 66 15.56 8.24 13.09
N LEU A 67 15.95 7.05 12.65
CA LEU A 67 15.18 6.30 11.65
C LEU A 67 13.83 5.83 12.18
N ARG A 68 13.72 5.47 13.47
CA ARG A 68 12.43 5.17 14.09
C ARG A 68 11.45 6.34 13.96
N ASN A 69 11.88 7.54 14.34
CA ASN A 69 11.07 8.75 14.24
C ASN A 69 10.78 9.13 12.78
N PHE A 70 11.74 8.93 11.89
CA PHE A 70 11.55 9.13 10.46
C PHE A 70 10.42 8.25 9.91
N TYR A 71 10.48 6.92 10.13
CA TYR A 71 9.45 6.00 9.64
C TYR A 71 8.11 6.15 10.36
N ARG A 72 8.08 6.58 11.63
CA ARG A 72 6.84 6.91 12.34
C ARG A 72 6.02 7.96 11.59
N ARG A 73 6.68 9.02 11.11
CA ARG A 73 6.01 10.10 10.36
C ARG A 73 5.40 9.62 9.05
N PHE A 74 6.07 8.69 8.35
CA PHE A 74 5.50 8.07 7.16
C PHE A 74 4.30 7.19 7.50
N MET A 75 4.40 6.36 8.55
CA MET A 75 3.26 5.56 9.01
C MET A 75 2.00 6.42 9.26
N GLU A 76 2.16 7.56 9.92
CA GLU A 76 1.07 8.50 10.19
C GLU A 76 0.45 9.08 8.90
N SER A 77 1.26 9.43 7.89
CA SER A 77 0.71 9.93 6.60
C SER A 77 -0.03 8.85 5.83
N GLU A 78 0.52 7.64 5.76
CA GLU A 78 -0.09 6.52 5.03
C GLU A 78 -1.42 6.07 5.69
N ALA A 79 -1.54 6.21 7.02
CA ALA A 79 -2.80 6.01 7.73
C ALA A 79 -3.91 6.95 7.24
N GLY A 80 -3.56 8.22 6.99
CA GLY A 80 -4.47 9.19 6.40
C GLY A 80 -4.84 8.83 4.96
N HIS A 81 -3.86 8.45 4.14
CA HIS A 81 -4.07 8.13 2.73
C HIS A 81 -4.95 6.90 2.51
N TYR A 82 -4.76 5.81 3.26
CA TYR A 82 -5.63 4.64 3.08
C TYR A 82 -7.09 5.01 3.38
N THR A 83 -7.32 5.81 4.43
CA THR A 83 -8.67 6.21 4.84
C THR A 83 -9.29 7.10 3.76
N LEU A 84 -8.51 8.06 3.25
CA LEU A 84 -8.92 8.96 2.16
C LEU A 84 -9.42 8.19 0.92
N PHE A 85 -8.71 7.15 0.48
CA PHE A 85 -9.11 6.39 -0.71
C PHE A 85 -10.40 5.60 -0.51
N ILE A 86 -10.62 5.06 0.69
CA ILE A 86 -11.88 4.39 1.04
C ILE A 86 -13.02 5.41 1.09
N ASP A 87 -12.82 6.54 1.76
CA ASP A 87 -13.84 7.59 1.89
C ASP A 87 -14.21 8.17 0.52
N LEU A 88 -13.23 8.33 -0.37
CA LEU A 88 -13.47 8.77 -1.75
C LEU A 88 -14.29 7.74 -2.52
N ALA A 89 -14.02 6.45 -2.35
CA ALA A 89 -14.83 5.40 -2.97
C ALA A 89 -16.28 5.42 -2.45
N GLU A 90 -16.47 5.60 -1.14
CA GLU A 90 -17.79 5.68 -0.50
C GLU A 90 -18.56 6.96 -0.82
N THR A 91 -17.85 8.02 -1.23
CA THR A 91 -18.45 9.28 -1.68
C THR A 91 -19.15 9.13 -3.04
N TYR A 92 -18.58 8.32 -3.94
CA TYR A 92 -19.07 8.19 -5.32
C TYR A 92 -19.87 6.90 -5.58
N ILE A 93 -19.75 5.90 -4.72
CA ILE A 93 -20.31 4.56 -4.92
C ILE A 93 -21.01 4.11 -3.64
N ASP A 94 -22.12 3.38 -3.77
CA ASP A 94 -22.85 2.87 -2.62
C ASP A 94 -21.93 2.09 -1.66
N VAL A 95 -21.98 2.48 -0.38
CA VAL A 95 -21.14 1.95 0.70
C VAL A 95 -21.20 0.43 0.78
N LYS A 96 -22.35 -0.21 0.51
CA LYS A 96 -22.45 -1.68 0.55
C LYS A 96 -21.64 -2.32 -0.57
N ILE A 97 -21.62 -1.71 -1.76
CA ILE A 97 -20.80 -2.17 -2.89
C ILE A 97 -19.32 -2.00 -2.55
N VAL A 98 -18.91 -0.82 -2.06
CA VAL A 98 -17.52 -0.53 -1.68
C VAL A 98 -17.04 -1.51 -0.62
N ARG A 99 -17.79 -1.68 0.47
CA ARG A 99 -17.41 -2.56 1.59
C ARG A 99 -17.44 -4.04 1.21
N LYS A 100 -18.33 -4.45 0.30
CA LYS A 100 -18.31 -5.82 -0.26
C LYS A 100 -17.02 -6.04 -1.07
N ARG A 101 -16.73 -5.15 -2.02
CA ARG A 101 -15.54 -5.26 -2.87
C ARG A 101 -14.25 -5.16 -2.06
N TRP A 102 -14.23 -4.33 -1.02
CA TRP A 102 -13.10 -4.22 -0.09
C TRP A 102 -12.79 -5.53 0.63
N LYS A 103 -13.82 -6.28 1.08
CA LYS A 103 -13.61 -7.61 1.67
C LYS A 103 -12.99 -8.59 0.69
N GLU A 104 -13.40 -8.57 -0.57
CA GLU A 104 -12.81 -9.40 -1.63
C GLU A 104 -11.33 -9.06 -1.83
N TRP A 105 -11.00 -7.76 -1.85
CA TRP A 105 -9.62 -7.26 -1.91
C TRP A 105 -8.77 -7.72 -0.72
N LEU A 106 -9.28 -7.64 0.51
CA LEU A 106 -8.55 -8.09 1.70
C LEU A 106 -8.26 -9.59 1.67
N ILE A 107 -9.21 -10.41 1.20
CA ILE A 107 -9.01 -11.86 1.06
C ILE A 107 -7.93 -12.13 0.01
N TYR A 108 -7.98 -11.44 -1.13
CA TYR A 108 -7.01 -11.59 -2.20
C TYR A 108 -5.60 -11.15 -1.77
N GLU A 109 -5.47 -9.98 -1.14
CA GLU A 109 -4.19 -9.44 -0.68
C GLU A 109 -3.54 -10.38 0.34
N ALA A 110 -4.32 -10.92 1.28
CA ALA A 110 -3.82 -11.90 2.24
C ALA A 110 -3.30 -13.19 1.56
N ALA A 111 -3.90 -13.60 0.44
CA ALA A 111 -3.41 -14.73 -0.35
C ALA A 111 -2.11 -14.38 -1.10
N VAL A 112 -2.02 -13.19 -1.69
CA VAL A 112 -0.79 -12.68 -2.34
C VAL A 112 0.37 -12.66 -1.33
N MET A 113 0.15 -12.11 -0.13
CA MET A 113 1.17 -12.02 0.91
C MET A 113 1.72 -13.39 1.36
N LYS A 114 0.93 -14.47 1.23
CA LYS A 114 1.40 -15.85 1.53
C LYS A 114 2.23 -16.45 0.40
N GLN A 115 2.09 -15.95 -0.82
CA GLN A 115 2.79 -16.45 -2.00
C GLN A 115 4.08 -15.68 -2.30
N LEU A 116 4.19 -14.44 -1.81
CA LEU A 116 5.38 -13.62 -2.00
C LEU A 116 6.56 -14.14 -1.16
N GLU A 117 7.75 -14.11 -1.76
CA GLU A 117 8.99 -14.40 -1.06
C GLU A 117 9.29 -13.31 -0.03
N LEU A 118 9.69 -13.72 1.18
CA LEU A 118 10.11 -12.79 2.23
C LEU A 118 11.43 -12.13 1.84
N ARG A 119 11.38 -10.82 1.61
CA ARG A 119 12.51 -10.02 1.15
C ARG A 119 12.67 -8.73 1.94
N GLY A 120 13.90 -8.43 2.37
CA GLY A 120 14.23 -7.21 3.12
C GLY A 120 14.64 -6.02 2.24
N ASP A 121 14.73 -6.20 0.92
CA ASP A 121 15.25 -5.19 0.00
C ASP A 121 14.16 -4.28 -0.61
N ARG A 122 12.90 -4.43 -0.17
CA ARG A 122 11.70 -3.76 -0.72
C ARG A 122 10.71 -3.41 0.39
N ILE A 123 9.91 -2.37 0.16
CA ILE A 123 8.78 -2.03 1.04
C ILE A 123 7.58 -2.93 0.77
N HIS A 124 7.39 -3.50 -0.42
CA HIS A 124 6.39 -4.54 -0.67
C HIS A 124 7.06 -5.86 -1.06
#